data_AF-A0A2G9HU85-F1
#
_entry.id   AF-A0A2G9HU85-F1
#
_cell.length_a   1.000
_cell.length_b   1.000
_cell.length_c   1.000
_cell.angle_alpha   90.00
_cell.angle_beta   90.00
_cell.angle_gamma   90.00
#
_symmetry.space_group_name_H-M   'P 1'
#
loop_
_entity.id
_entity.type
_entity.pdbx_description
1 polymer ?
#
loop_
_entity_poly.entity_id
_entity_poly.type
_entity_poly.pdbx_seq_one_letter_code
_entity_poly.pdbx_strand_id
1 'polypeptide(L)'
;MASASPSSCALIVSRPSLTHPPSSVTLLSRFKSISPFKIPQLRGRVKPQRKASIVKAEFDMAFFESDLEESDAPPTIPSAFFPDVEDKEEPQCPPGLRKYETMVVLRPDMSEDERLAFTQKYEELLVAGGGMYVEVFNRGVIPLAYSIRKKNKAGETNTYLDGIYLLFTYFTKPESMSILQETLLADDNVIRSSSFKIRKRKLF
;
A
#
# COMPACT_ATOMS: atom_id res chain seq x y z
N MET A 1 22.29 57.75 -51.16
CA MET A 1 21.24 57.94 -52.18
C MET A 1 20.45 56.64 -52.28
N ALA A 2 19.12 56.73 -52.14
CA ALA A 2 18.05 55.79 -52.56
C ALA A 2 18.13 54.32 -52.06
N SER A 3 17.06 53.59 -51.71
CA SER A 3 15.59 53.75 -51.69
C SER A 3 15.03 52.44 -51.04
N ALA A 4 14.09 52.49 -50.09
CA ALA A 4 12.65 52.10 -50.24
C ALA A 4 12.42 50.74 -50.93
N SER A 5 11.55 49.80 -50.52
CA SER A 5 10.40 49.76 -49.61
C SER A 5 9.82 48.30 -49.58
N PRO A 6 8.81 47.99 -48.75
CA PRO A 6 8.43 46.62 -48.35
C PRO A 6 7.31 45.99 -49.21
N SER A 7 7.19 44.66 -49.16
CA SER A 7 6.05 43.92 -49.74
C SER A 7 5.11 43.45 -48.63
N SER A 8 3.87 43.94 -48.71
CA SER A 8 2.72 43.63 -47.87
C SER A 8 1.79 42.73 -48.66
N CYS A 9 1.37 41.59 -48.10
CA CYS A 9 0.25 40.81 -48.60
C CYS A 9 -0.67 40.48 -47.43
N ALA A 10 -1.79 41.19 -47.37
CA ALA A 10 -2.97 40.87 -46.57
C ALA A 10 -4.00 40.19 -47.47
N LEU A 11 -4.58 39.05 -47.07
CA LEU A 11 -5.86 38.56 -47.60
C LEU A 11 -6.67 37.79 -46.53
N ILE A 12 -7.68 38.47 -45.99
CA ILE A 12 -9.12 38.13 -45.97
C ILE A 12 -9.56 36.75 -45.42
N VAL A 13 -10.22 36.83 -44.25
CA VAL A 13 -11.56 36.33 -43.87
C VAL A 13 -12.10 35.06 -44.53
N SER A 14 -12.48 34.08 -43.70
CA SER A 14 -13.73 33.30 -43.86
C SER A 14 -14.15 32.67 -42.52
N ARG A 15 -15.32 33.10 -42.01
CA ARG A 15 -16.10 32.42 -40.96
C ARG A 15 -16.76 31.16 -41.54
N PRO A 16 -16.95 30.13 -40.72
CA PRO A 16 -18.15 29.32 -40.82
C PRO A 16 -18.92 29.29 -39.48
N SER A 17 -20.18 29.69 -39.56
CA SER A 17 -21.27 29.35 -38.64
C SER A 17 -21.86 28.01 -39.05
N LEU A 18 -22.16 27.10 -38.12
CA LEU A 18 -23.14 26.01 -38.23
C LEU A 18 -23.31 25.38 -36.83
N THR A 19 -24.42 25.69 -36.13
CA THR A 19 -25.66 24.88 -36.01
C THR A 19 -25.60 23.79 -34.93
N HIS A 20 -26.45 23.99 -33.92
CA HIS A 20 -26.83 23.02 -32.89
C HIS A 20 -27.56 21.82 -33.49
N PRO A 21 -27.48 20.66 -32.82
CA PRO A 21 -28.62 19.76 -32.70
C PRO A 21 -29.08 19.62 -31.24
N PRO A 22 -30.40 19.58 -30.98
CA PRO A 22 -30.94 19.30 -29.65
C PRO A 22 -30.99 17.79 -29.40
N SER A 23 -30.55 17.35 -28.23
CA SER A 23 -30.83 16.00 -27.74
C SER A 23 -31.50 16.10 -26.37
N SER A 24 -32.83 16.02 -26.42
CA SER A 24 -33.71 15.75 -25.30
C SER A 24 -33.48 14.33 -24.78
N VAL A 25 -33.24 14.16 -23.48
CA VAL A 25 -33.55 12.93 -22.75
C VAL A 25 -33.90 13.26 -21.28
N THR A 26 -35.21 13.37 -21.07
CA THR A 26 -36.03 12.88 -19.95
C THR A 26 -35.45 12.78 -18.53
N LEU A 27 -36.07 13.56 -17.64
CA LEU A 27 -36.15 13.41 -16.19
C LEU A 27 -37.10 12.25 -15.77
N LEU A 28 -36.71 11.57 -14.67
CA LEU A 28 -37.53 11.02 -13.56
C LEU A 28 -38.73 10.09 -13.85
N SER A 29 -38.60 8.83 -13.42
CA SER A 29 -39.48 8.12 -12.45
C SER A 29 -38.82 6.75 -12.15
N ARG A 30 -38.48 6.34 -10.93
CA ARG A 30 -39.28 6.02 -9.73
C ARG A 30 -40.47 5.09 -10.01
N PHE A 31 -40.21 3.78 -10.04
CA PHE A 31 -41.15 2.79 -9.51
C PHE A 31 -40.45 1.66 -8.76
N LYS A 32 -41.04 1.37 -7.60
CA LYS A 32 -40.72 0.30 -6.67
C LYS A 32 -41.03 -1.04 -7.33
N SER A 33 -40.15 -2.02 -7.17
CA SER A 33 -40.51 -3.43 -7.23
C SER A 33 -39.80 -4.15 -6.10
N ILE A 34 -40.55 -4.39 -5.04
CA ILE A 34 -40.20 -5.28 -3.94
C ILE A 34 -40.49 -6.68 -4.45
N SER A 35 -39.45 -7.45 -4.77
CA SER A 35 -39.56 -8.90 -4.88
C SER A 35 -39.25 -9.51 -3.50
N PRO A 36 -40.14 -10.35 -2.93
CA PRO A 36 -39.79 -11.12 -1.76
C PRO A 36 -38.83 -12.24 -2.18
N PHE A 37 -37.54 -12.07 -1.90
CA PHE A 37 -36.59 -13.17 -1.92
C PHE A 37 -37.02 -14.20 -0.88
N LYS A 38 -37.61 -15.31 -1.34
CA LYS A 38 -37.84 -16.50 -0.52
C LYS A 38 -36.50 -17.17 -0.23
N ILE A 39 -36.02 -17.01 1.00
CA ILE A 39 -34.91 -17.80 1.55
C ILE A 39 -35.47 -19.21 1.83
N PRO A 40 -34.93 -20.29 1.25
CA PRO A 40 -35.25 -21.64 1.71
C PRO A 40 -34.67 -21.84 3.11
N GLN A 41 -35.55 -21.93 4.10
CA GLN A 41 -35.23 -22.37 5.45
C GLN A 41 -34.90 -23.86 5.42
N LEU A 42 -33.65 -24.22 5.15
CA LEU A 42 -33.14 -25.56 5.44
C LEU A 42 -32.87 -25.66 6.94
N ARG A 43 -33.88 -26.10 7.70
CA ARG A 43 -33.70 -26.68 9.04
C ARG A 43 -32.97 -28.03 8.90
N GLY A 44 -31.66 -27.97 8.73
CA GLY A 44 -30.76 -29.09 8.95
C GLY A 44 -30.46 -29.21 10.45
N ARG A 45 -31.20 -30.07 11.15
CA ARG A 45 -30.89 -30.48 12.53
C ARG A 45 -29.62 -31.33 12.52
N VAL A 46 -28.45 -30.68 12.63
CA VAL A 46 -27.18 -31.38 12.83
C VAL A 46 -27.01 -31.66 14.32
N LYS A 47 -27.04 -32.95 14.68
CA LYS A 47 -26.65 -33.42 16.02
C LYS A 47 -25.14 -33.21 16.19
N PRO A 48 -24.64 -32.60 17.27
CA PRO A 48 -23.22 -32.65 17.58
C PRO A 48 -22.95 -33.99 18.27
N GLN A 49 -22.53 -34.98 17.50
CA GLN A 49 -21.76 -36.09 18.05
C GLN A 49 -20.50 -36.25 17.21
N ARG A 50 -19.41 -35.70 17.72
CA ARG A 50 -18.08 -36.31 17.68
C ARG A 50 -17.24 -35.63 18.75
N LYS A 51 -16.81 -36.46 19.68
CA LYS A 51 -15.93 -36.14 20.80
C LYS A 51 -14.63 -35.58 20.21
N ALA A 52 -14.33 -34.32 20.47
CA ALA A 52 -12.96 -33.84 20.36
C ALA A 52 -12.23 -34.41 21.58
N SER A 53 -11.37 -35.40 21.38
CA SER A 53 -10.34 -35.70 22.36
C SER A 53 -9.43 -34.48 22.43
N ILE A 54 -9.54 -33.73 23.51
CA ILE A 54 -8.53 -32.76 23.92
C ILE A 54 -7.27 -33.58 24.16
N VAL A 55 -6.36 -33.59 23.19
CA VAL A 55 -4.98 -33.97 23.47
C VAL A 55 -4.40 -32.75 24.18
N LYS A 56 -4.33 -32.82 25.51
CA LYS A 56 -3.45 -31.93 26.26
C LYS A 56 -2.05 -32.22 25.74
N ALA A 57 -1.49 -31.32 24.95
CA ALA A 57 -0.05 -31.27 24.80
C ALA A 57 0.48 -30.72 26.12
N GLU A 58 0.85 -31.62 27.03
CA GLU A 58 1.75 -31.28 28.13
C GLU A 58 3.11 -31.01 27.47
N PHE A 59 3.40 -29.73 27.32
CA PHE A 59 4.71 -29.27 26.89
C PHE A 59 5.65 -29.45 28.07
N ASP A 60 6.37 -30.56 28.06
CA ASP A 60 7.29 -30.94 29.12
C ASP A 60 8.55 -30.05 29.06
N MET A 61 8.58 -29.02 29.91
CA MET A 61 9.73 -28.11 30.01
C MET A 61 10.98 -28.79 30.61
N ALA A 62 10.87 -30.00 31.15
CA ALA A 62 12.00 -30.71 31.74
C ALA A 62 13.05 -31.17 30.72
N PHE A 63 12.72 -31.23 29.42
CA PHE A 63 13.69 -31.56 28.37
C PHE A 63 14.73 -30.44 28.14
N PHE A 64 14.41 -29.19 28.49
CA PHE A 64 15.33 -28.06 28.32
C PHE A 64 16.20 -27.79 29.55
N GLU A 65 16.00 -28.53 30.64
CA GLU A 65 16.65 -28.29 31.94
C GLU A 65 17.75 -29.32 32.26
N SER A 66 18.08 -30.22 31.32
CA SER A 66 18.98 -31.36 31.59
C SER A 66 20.46 -31.14 31.24
N ASP A 67 20.91 -29.92 30.92
CA ASP A 67 22.33 -29.70 30.52
C ASP A 67 23.05 -28.60 31.32
N LEU A 68 22.56 -28.29 32.52
CA LEU A 68 23.25 -27.42 33.46
C LEU A 68 23.21 -28.02 34.86
N GLU A 69 23.97 -29.10 35.08
CA GLU A 69 24.63 -29.28 36.36
C GLU A 69 25.80 -30.28 36.26
N GLU A 70 26.99 -29.78 36.61
CA GLU A 70 27.97 -30.43 37.50
C GLU A 70 29.42 -30.42 36.96
N SER A 71 30.16 -29.36 37.32
CA SER A 71 31.57 -29.49 37.70
C SER A 71 31.98 -28.35 38.64
N ASP A 72 32.45 -28.73 39.83
CA ASP A 72 33.02 -27.88 40.88
C ASP A 72 34.11 -26.91 40.37
N ALA A 73 33.79 -25.61 40.38
CA ALA A 73 34.69 -24.45 40.55
C ALA A 73 33.81 -23.18 40.49
N PRO A 74 34.21 -22.00 40.99
CA PRO A 74 33.43 -20.79 40.79
C PRO A 74 33.87 -20.06 39.51
N PRO A 75 33.07 -20.04 38.41
CA PRO A 75 33.23 -19.05 37.38
C PRO A 75 32.19 -17.95 37.58
N THR A 76 32.67 -16.71 37.55
CA THR A 76 31.92 -15.51 37.24
C THR A 76 30.85 -15.79 36.19
N ILE A 77 29.58 -15.78 36.56
CA ILE A 77 28.45 -15.91 35.64
C ILE A 77 28.48 -14.66 34.73
N PRO A 78 28.76 -14.78 33.42
CA PRO A 78 28.52 -13.66 32.52
C PRO A 78 27.00 -13.56 32.39
N SER A 79 26.44 -12.49 32.95
CA SER A 79 25.03 -12.09 32.81
C SER A 79 24.70 -11.60 31.40
N ALA A 80 25.18 -12.29 30.36
CA ALA A 80 25.15 -11.83 28.98
C ALA A 80 24.64 -12.93 28.04
N PHE A 81 23.35 -13.27 28.15
CA PHE A 81 22.65 -13.99 27.07
C PHE A 81 21.17 -13.64 26.98
N PHE A 82 20.85 -12.36 27.16
CA PHE A 82 19.91 -11.76 26.24
C PHE A 82 20.80 -11.01 25.25
N PRO A 83 20.75 -11.30 23.94
CA PRO A 83 21.16 -10.27 23.00
C PRO A 83 20.23 -9.10 23.32
N ASP A 84 20.81 -8.11 24.02
CA ASP A 84 20.37 -6.73 24.00
C ASP A 84 20.05 -6.48 22.53
N VAL A 85 18.74 -6.50 22.22
CA VAL A 85 18.25 -6.10 20.92
C VAL A 85 18.59 -4.63 20.93
N GLU A 86 19.79 -4.39 20.44
CA GLU A 86 20.41 -3.11 20.20
C GLU A 86 19.27 -2.26 19.67
N ASP A 87 18.78 -1.36 20.53
CA ASP A 87 17.94 -0.25 20.14
C ASP A 87 18.82 0.56 19.19
N LYS A 88 18.99 0.07 17.95
CA LYS A 88 19.60 0.78 16.85
C LYS A 88 18.70 1.98 16.69
N GLU A 89 19.16 3.07 17.32
CA GLU A 89 18.44 4.31 17.43
C GLU A 89 17.93 4.66 16.04
N GLU A 90 16.61 4.53 15.84
CA GLU A 90 15.98 5.05 14.64
C GLU A 90 16.47 6.50 14.53
N PRO A 91 17.18 6.87 13.46
CA PRO A 91 17.91 8.12 13.39
C PRO A 91 16.96 9.26 13.74
N GLN A 92 17.36 10.04 14.75
CA GLN A 92 16.53 11.10 15.30
C GLN A 92 16.04 12.01 14.17
N CYS A 93 14.72 12.19 14.09
CA CYS A 93 14.06 12.97 13.05
C CYS A 93 14.81 14.28 12.82
N PRO A 94 15.32 14.54 11.59
CA PRO A 94 15.93 15.82 11.27
C PRO A 94 14.92 16.94 11.55
N PRO A 95 15.36 18.10 12.08
CA PRO A 95 14.47 19.19 12.41
C PRO A 95 13.65 19.62 11.18
N GLY A 96 12.31 19.60 11.33
CA GLY A 96 11.37 20.03 10.29
C GLY A 96 10.76 18.90 9.43
N LEU A 97 11.25 17.66 9.53
CA LEU A 97 10.64 16.51 8.85
C LEU A 97 9.69 15.74 9.76
N ARG A 98 8.74 15.03 9.15
CA ARG A 98 7.79 14.17 9.87
C ARG A 98 8.01 12.72 9.44
N LYS A 99 7.92 11.80 10.41
CA LYS A 99 7.94 10.35 10.14
C LYS A 99 6.63 9.93 9.51
N TYR A 100 6.73 9.30 8.34
CA TYR A 100 5.62 8.67 7.65
C TYR A 100 5.96 7.20 7.35
N GLU A 101 4.90 6.41 7.26
CA GLU A 101 4.95 5.02 6.85
C GLU A 101 3.90 4.86 5.75
N THR A 102 4.32 4.44 4.56
CA THR A 102 3.40 4.19 3.44
C THR A 102 3.41 2.72 3.10
N MET A 103 2.23 2.11 3.23
CA MET A 103 1.96 0.76 2.76
C MET A 103 1.44 0.84 1.32
N VAL A 104 2.11 0.13 0.43
CA VAL A 104 1.77 0.03 -0.99
C VAL A 104 1.49 -1.43 -1.30
N VAL A 105 0.36 -1.68 -1.96
CA VAL A 105 0.01 -2.99 -2.50
C VAL A 105 0.17 -2.94 -4.01
N LEU A 106 1.08 -3.76 -4.54
CA LEU A 106 1.34 -3.91 -5.96
C LEU A 106 0.57 -5.09 -6.56
N ARG A 107 0.45 -5.08 -7.89
CA ARG A 107 -0.06 -6.23 -8.66
C ARG A 107 0.80 -7.48 -8.45
N PRO A 108 0.22 -8.67 -8.24
CA PRO A 108 0.98 -9.91 -8.03
C PRO A 108 1.75 -10.35 -9.29
N ASP A 109 1.31 -9.91 -10.47
CA ASP A 109 1.92 -10.25 -11.76
C ASP A 109 3.28 -9.58 -11.99
N MET A 110 3.66 -8.60 -11.16
CA MET A 110 4.92 -7.87 -11.28
C MET A 110 6.11 -8.75 -10.93
N SER A 111 7.13 -8.79 -11.79
CA SER A 111 8.37 -9.53 -11.53
C SER A 111 9.22 -8.85 -10.46
N GLU A 112 10.24 -9.54 -9.94
CA GLU A 112 11.13 -8.97 -8.92
C GLU A 112 11.92 -7.77 -9.44
N ASP A 113 12.40 -7.81 -10.68
CA ASP A 113 13.12 -6.71 -11.31
C ASP A 113 12.25 -5.46 -11.43
N GLU A 114 10.98 -5.62 -11.80
CA GLU A 114 10.04 -4.50 -11.86
C GLU A 114 9.72 -3.92 -10.48
N ARG A 115 9.72 -4.75 -9.42
CA ARG A 115 9.59 -4.29 -8.03
C ARG A 115 10.81 -3.48 -7.61
N LEU A 116 12.02 -3.92 -7.97
CA LEU A 116 13.25 -3.19 -7.69
C LEU A 116 13.25 -1.84 -8.40
N ALA A 117 12.86 -1.81 -9.68
CA ALA A 117 12.72 -0.57 -10.44
C ALA A 117 11.66 0.37 -9.83
N PHE A 118 10.53 -0.18 -9.35
CA PHE A 118 9.52 0.60 -8.63
C PHE A 118 10.08 1.21 -7.34
N THR A 119 10.77 0.42 -6.52
CA THR A 119 11.41 0.89 -5.29
C THR A 119 12.40 2.02 -5.58
N GLN A 120 13.28 1.86 -6.57
CA GLN A 120 14.26 2.86 -6.95
C GLN A 120 13.60 4.17 -7.42
N LYS A 121 12.55 4.09 -8.25
CA LYS A 121 11.79 5.26 -8.73
C LYS A 121 11.20 6.06 -7.57
N TYR A 122 10.60 5.39 -6.59
CA TYR A 122 9.94 6.05 -5.46
C TYR A 122 10.92 6.51 -4.38
N GLU A 123 12.05 5.84 -4.23
CA GLU A 123 13.16 6.31 -3.41
C GLU A 123 13.71 7.63 -3.96
N GLU A 124 13.98 7.71 -5.27
CA GLU A 124 14.41 8.94 -5.92
C GLU A 124 13.38 10.07 -5.74
N LEU A 125 12.08 9.77 -5.91
CA LEU A 125 11.02 10.74 -5.70
C LEU A 125 11.00 11.26 -4.25
N LEU A 126 11.21 10.39 -3.27
CA LEU A 126 11.28 10.75 -1.87
C LEU A 126 12.49 11.63 -1.58
N VAL A 127 13.67 11.28 -2.10
CA VAL A 127 14.91 12.05 -1.96
C VAL A 127 14.78 13.42 -2.64
N ALA A 128 14.23 13.48 -3.85
CA ALA A 128 13.94 14.71 -4.57
C ALA A 128 12.93 15.61 -3.82
N GLY A 129 11.97 15.00 -3.12
CA GLY A 129 11.03 15.69 -2.24
C GLY A 129 11.63 16.19 -0.91
N GLY A 130 12.94 16.05 -0.71
CA GLY A 130 13.65 16.41 0.52
C GLY A 130 13.45 15.39 1.65
N GLY A 131 13.11 14.16 1.30
CA GLY A 131 12.98 13.06 2.23
C GLY A 131 14.33 12.53 2.69
N MET A 132 14.41 12.10 3.95
CA MET A 132 15.61 11.51 4.55
C MET A 132 15.27 10.15 5.15
N TYR A 133 16.27 9.27 5.21
CA TYR A 133 16.17 7.89 5.72
C TYR A 133 14.98 7.12 5.12
N VAL A 134 15.07 6.81 3.82
CA VAL A 134 14.10 5.95 3.15
C VAL A 134 14.49 4.50 3.39
N GLU A 135 13.65 3.79 4.12
CA GLU A 135 13.77 2.36 4.34
C GLU A 135 12.62 1.65 3.62
N VAL A 136 12.96 0.62 2.86
CA VAL A 136 11.98 -0.14 2.07
C VAL A 136 12.00 -1.59 2.52
N PHE A 137 10.85 -2.06 2.99
CA PHE A 137 10.66 -3.43 3.43
C PHE A 137 9.68 -4.16 2.51
N ASN A 138 10.14 -5.25 1.91
CA ASN A 138 9.33 -6.09 1.04
C ASN A 138 8.77 -7.29 1.83
N ARG A 139 7.44 -7.37 1.95
CA ARG A 139 6.74 -8.46 2.66
C ARG A 139 6.37 -9.64 1.75
N GLY A 140 6.64 -9.53 0.44
CA GLY A 140 6.28 -10.57 -0.54
C GLY A 140 4.80 -10.59 -0.91
N VAL A 141 4.39 -11.69 -1.54
CA VAL A 141 3.01 -11.91 -2.03
C VAL A 141 2.17 -12.48 -0.90
N ILE A 142 1.06 -11.82 -0.57
CA ILE A 142 0.11 -12.25 0.46
C ILE A 142 -1.30 -12.20 -0.14
N PRO A 143 -2.14 -13.24 0.10
CA PRO A 143 -3.53 -13.22 -0.35
C PRO A 143 -4.31 -12.10 0.34
N LEU A 144 -5.11 -11.39 -0.46
CA LEU A 144 -5.97 -10.31 0.00
C LEU A 144 -7.21 -10.88 0.68
N ALA A 145 -7.72 -10.17 1.68
CA ALA A 145 -8.97 -10.55 2.35
C ALA A 145 -10.20 -10.52 1.41
N TYR A 146 -10.12 -9.77 0.31
CA TYR A 146 -11.15 -9.67 -0.71
C TYR A 146 -10.54 -9.24 -2.05
N SER A 147 -11.25 -9.52 -3.14
CA SER A 147 -10.78 -9.17 -4.48
C SER A 147 -10.78 -7.66 -4.72
N ILE A 148 -9.66 -7.11 -5.18
CA ILE A 148 -9.56 -5.69 -5.56
C ILE A 148 -9.65 -5.56 -7.08
N ARG A 149 -10.51 -4.66 -7.55
CA ARG A 149 -10.65 -4.31 -8.96
C ARG A 149 -9.94 -3.00 -9.25
N LYS A 150 -8.95 -3.00 -10.15
CA LYS A 150 -8.23 -1.80 -10.61
C LYS A 150 -8.42 -1.64 -12.11
N LYS A 151 -8.65 -0.40 -12.54
CA LYS A 151 -8.66 -0.02 -13.95
C LYS A 151 -7.30 0.54 -14.32
N ASN A 152 -6.69 0.02 -15.39
CA ASN A 152 -5.44 0.54 -15.93
C ASN A 152 -5.72 1.73 -16.86
N LYS A 153 -4.69 2.50 -17.21
CA LYS A 153 -4.79 3.56 -18.22
C LYS A 153 -5.20 3.03 -19.60
N ALA A 154 -4.90 1.77 -19.90
CA ALA A 154 -5.33 1.07 -21.10
C ALA A 154 -6.85 0.72 -21.12
N GLY A 155 -7.58 0.98 -20.03
CA GLY A 155 -9.02 0.69 -19.93
C GLY A 155 -9.36 -0.73 -19.45
N GLU A 156 -8.36 -1.60 -19.32
CA GLU A 156 -8.51 -2.95 -18.78
C GLU A 156 -8.92 -2.91 -17.30
N THR A 157 -9.86 -3.77 -16.91
CA THR A 157 -10.26 -3.92 -15.51
C THR A 157 -9.72 -5.23 -14.97
N ASN A 158 -8.67 -5.14 -14.17
CA ASN A 158 -8.03 -6.31 -13.57
C ASN A 158 -8.58 -6.56 -12.17
N THR A 159 -8.78 -7.84 -11.83
CA THR A 159 -9.27 -8.28 -10.53
C THR A 159 -8.19 -9.12 -9.86
N TYR A 160 -7.72 -8.69 -8.69
CA TYR A 160 -6.63 -9.34 -7.98
C TYR A 160 -7.14 -10.00 -6.70
N LEU A 161 -6.69 -11.23 -6.44
CA LEU A 161 -6.89 -11.95 -5.18
C LEU A 161 -5.65 -11.89 -4.28
N ASP A 162 -4.48 -11.69 -4.87
CA ASP A 162 -3.20 -11.56 -4.19
C ASP A 162 -2.61 -10.17 -4.42
N GLY A 163 -1.69 -9.75 -3.55
CA GLY A 163 -0.95 -8.51 -3.72
C GLY A 163 0.43 -8.60 -3.08
N ILE A 164 1.37 -7.84 -3.63
CA ILE A 164 2.71 -7.71 -3.04
C ILE A 164 2.72 -6.49 -2.14
N TYR A 165 3.12 -6.68 -0.89
CA TYR A 165 3.14 -5.61 0.09
C TYR A 165 4.54 -5.00 0.21
N LEU A 166 4.65 -3.71 -0.14
CA LEU A 166 5.83 -2.91 0.10
C LEU A 166 5.54 -1.88 1.18
N LEU A 167 6.46 -1.78 2.14
CA LEU A 167 6.39 -0.82 3.22
C LEU A 167 7.55 0.16 3.11
N PHE A 168 7.20 1.44 3.02
CA PHE A 168 8.15 2.54 2.98
C PHE A 168 8.10 3.28 4.31
N THR A 169 9.20 3.26 5.05
CA THR A 169 9.40 4.10 6.24
C THR A 169 10.31 5.25 5.85
N TYR A 170 9.86 6.49 6.01
CA TYR A 170 10.64 7.65 5.58
C TYR A 170 10.30 8.91 6.37
N PHE A 171 11.22 9.87 6.37
CA PHE A 171 10.97 11.21 6.88
C PHE A 171 10.81 12.15 5.70
N THR A 172 9.71 12.89 5.62
CA THR A 172 9.51 13.87 4.54
C THR A 172 8.83 15.14 5.05
N LYS A 173 8.87 16.17 4.20
CA LYS A 173 8.12 17.41 4.40
C LYS A 173 6.63 17.13 4.17
N PRO A 174 5.73 17.73 4.95
CA PRO A 174 4.29 17.55 4.75
C PRO A 174 3.80 18.05 3.39
N GLU A 175 4.51 19.00 2.77
CA GLU A 175 4.19 19.56 1.45
C GLU A 175 4.42 18.55 0.32
N SER A 176 5.52 17.78 0.38
CA SER A 176 5.86 16.77 -0.64
C SER A 176 4.97 15.52 -0.58
N MET A 177 4.22 15.35 0.51
CA MET A 177 3.42 14.15 0.77
C MET A 177 2.22 14.02 -0.18
N SER A 178 1.58 15.15 -0.55
CA SER A 178 0.46 15.14 -1.49
C SER A 178 0.90 14.65 -2.87
N ILE A 179 2.04 15.13 -3.36
CA ILE A 179 2.63 14.74 -4.64
C ILE A 179 2.93 13.24 -4.66
N LEU A 180 3.50 12.71 -3.57
CA LEU A 180 3.75 11.27 -3.44
C LEU A 180 2.45 10.45 -3.46
N GLN A 181 1.41 10.90 -2.78
CA GLN A 181 0.13 10.21 -2.76
C GLN A 181 -0.55 10.21 -4.14
N GLU A 182 -0.53 11.36 -4.84
CA GLU A 182 -1.07 11.50 -6.19
C GLU A 182 -0.34 10.62 -7.18
N THR A 183 1.00 10.59 -7.13
CA THR A 183 1.81 9.74 -8.01
C THR A 183 1.58 8.26 -7.76
N LEU A 184 1.46 7.82 -6.50
CA LEU A 184 1.09 6.43 -6.17
C LEU A 184 -0.30 6.05 -6.67
N LEU A 185 -1.27 6.97 -6.60
CA LEU A 185 -2.63 6.72 -7.10
C LEU A 185 -2.68 6.67 -8.63
N ALA A 186 -1.87 7.50 -9.30
CA ALA A 186 -1.78 7.59 -10.75
C ALA A 186 -1.02 6.43 -11.39
N ASP A 187 -0.22 5.68 -10.64
CA ASP A 187 0.50 4.51 -11.13
C ASP A 187 -0.44 3.28 -11.23
N ASP A 188 -0.33 2.56 -12.34
CA ASP A 188 -1.16 1.39 -12.63
C ASP A 188 -0.68 0.14 -11.88
N ASN A 189 0.60 0.10 -11.52
CA ASN A 189 1.22 -0.98 -10.76
C ASN A 189 0.73 -1.02 -9.31
N VAL A 190 0.23 0.11 -8.79
CA VAL A 190 -0.29 0.24 -7.43
C VAL A 190 -1.79 -0.01 -7.43
N ILE A 191 -2.20 -1.11 -6.80
CA ILE A 191 -3.62 -1.46 -6.67
C ILE A 191 -4.25 -0.77 -5.46
N ARG A 192 -3.46 -0.49 -4.42
CA ARG A 192 -3.86 0.28 -3.24
C ARG A 192 -2.65 0.93 -2.59
N SER A 193 -2.80 2.18 -2.16
CA SER A 193 -1.83 2.87 -1.33
C SER A 193 -2.50 3.40 -0.07
N SER A 194 -1.79 3.37 1.04
CA SER A 194 -2.22 3.97 2.30
C SER A 194 -1.01 4.50 3.05
N SER A 195 -1.06 5.78 3.40
CA SER A 195 0.02 6.45 4.09
C SER A 195 -0.40 6.86 5.50
N PHE A 196 0.50 6.67 6.45
CA PHE A 196 0.28 6.87 7.88
C PHE A 196 1.33 7.83 8.42
N LYS A 197 0.90 8.77 9.25
CA LYS A 197 1.80 9.58 10.05
C LYS A 197 2.09 8.82 11.34
N ILE A 198 3.35 8.47 11.56
CA ILE A 198 3.75 7.71 12.76
C ILE A 198 3.88 8.66 13.95
N ARG A 199 3.24 8.26 15.06
CA ARG A 199 3.31 8.95 16.36
C ARG A 199 3.73 7.92 17.40
N LYS A 200 4.57 8.32 18.36
CA LYS A 200 4.95 7.45 19.49
C LYS A 200 3.68 7.04 20.25
N ARG A 201 3.45 5.73 20.35
CA ARG A 201 2.34 5.17 21.13
C ARG A 201 2.65 5.35 22.61
N LYS A 202 1.75 5.99 23.35
CA LYS A 202 1.78 5.96 24.82
C LYS A 202 0.90 4.80 25.26
N LEU A 203 1.51 3.76 25.81
CA LEU A 203 0.78 2.71 26.53
C LEU A 203 0.54 3.24 27.94
N PHE A 204 -0.73 3.21 28.39
CA PHE A 204 -1.15 3.56 29.74
C PHE A 204 -1.16 2.30 30.60
#